data_AF-A0A8H7SK43-F1
#
_entry.id   AF-A0A8H7SK43-F1
#
_cell.length_a   1.000
_cell.length_b   1.000
_cell.length_c   1.000
_cell.angle_alpha   90.00
_cell.angle_beta   90.00
_cell.angle_gamma   90.00
#
_symmetry.space_group_name_H-M   'P 1'
#
loop_
_entity.id
_entity.type
_entity.pdbx_description
1 polymer ?
#
loop_
_entity_poly.entity_id
_entity_poly.type
_entity_poly.pdbx_seq_one_letter_code
_entity_poly.pdbx_strand_id
1 'polypeptide(L)'
;MAIISSKHFKFNFSSKSKKLVVPDNRNNICYINKLPKELLGCIYQQLETTDCQDSFSLVCKSFHRTATNARSNAAWIVTRYGPRFAIYFAILSYPSKCTNLFIQYLINFGAQVPRYLIQVLIQVYGKPIDNLVKLSENRRRRSTFDTIDLDLFFLKAVHLLSFDGYACLINEGFKKYGKIDIHSNDLALFLSLIDNVYVSNDLIKNQTFFPAPLTTTNTNYKNVLKLAQVSPKLYDLIAPVFDFDPLARSSLWEAILLLFFDEAFRSTEPTQERQSQFDNIKSTVITHKGKHVHLVGPLTDQQIFCQAFATFFTKYPVGYCHEKTMNKLLRLLKTYVEPNFSIDIALKHMVQASIGRSDTIDSVDKFLKEEN
;
A
#
# COMPACT_ATOMS: atom_id res chain seq x y z
N MET A 1 -59.92 -7.57 -2.41
CA MET A 1 -59.21 -8.26 -1.32
C MET A 1 -59.11 -9.73 -1.67
N ALA A 2 -57.92 -10.18 -2.10
CA ALA A 2 -57.62 -11.59 -2.29
C ALA A 2 -56.16 -11.79 -1.84
N ILE A 3 -56.00 -12.64 -0.83
CA ILE A 3 -54.74 -12.92 -0.13
C ILE A 3 -53.95 -13.93 -0.97
N ILE A 4 -52.81 -13.49 -1.53
CA ILE A 4 -51.86 -14.40 -2.18
C ILE A 4 -50.96 -14.97 -1.09
N SER A 5 -51.23 -16.23 -0.72
CA SER A 5 -50.44 -17.03 0.20
C SER A 5 -49.14 -17.48 -0.48
N SER A 6 -48.02 -16.86 -0.10
CA SER A 6 -46.67 -17.31 -0.50
C SER A 6 -46.26 -18.51 0.36
N LYS A 7 -46.32 -19.71 -0.22
CA LYS A 7 -45.74 -20.92 0.37
C LYS A 7 -44.22 -20.78 0.45
N HIS A 8 -43.70 -20.69 1.67
CA HIS A 8 -42.27 -20.78 1.95
C HIS A 8 -41.72 -22.17 1.55
N PHE A 9 -40.84 -22.21 0.56
CA PHE A 9 -39.96 -23.36 0.32
C PHE A 9 -38.91 -23.42 1.45
N LYS A 10 -39.08 -24.36 2.38
CA LYS A 10 -38.04 -24.74 3.34
C LYS A 10 -37.16 -25.82 2.71
N PHE A 11 -35.92 -25.48 2.36
CA PHE A 11 -34.91 -26.48 2.04
C PHE A 11 -34.43 -27.15 3.35
N ASN A 12 -34.85 -28.40 3.57
CA ASN A 12 -34.28 -29.27 4.60
C ASN A 12 -32.95 -29.83 4.10
N PHE A 13 -31.83 -29.21 4.48
CA PHE A 13 -30.51 -29.84 4.38
C PHE A 13 -30.32 -30.82 5.55
N SER A 14 -30.91 -32.00 5.42
CA SER A 14 -30.60 -33.16 6.25
C SER A 14 -29.58 -34.04 5.53
N SER A 15 -28.33 -33.60 5.44
CA SER A 15 -27.21 -34.48 5.11
C SER A 15 -26.60 -34.98 6.41
N LYS A 16 -27.01 -36.16 6.87
CA LYS A 16 -26.26 -36.91 7.90
C LYS A 16 -24.93 -37.32 7.28
N SER A 17 -23.90 -36.48 7.44
CA SER A 17 -22.52 -36.85 7.20
C SER A 17 -22.17 -38.01 8.14
N LYS A 18 -21.90 -39.18 7.57
CA LYS A 18 -21.31 -40.32 8.29
C LYS A 18 -20.05 -39.79 8.99
N LYS A 19 -20.07 -39.78 10.33
CA LYS A 19 -18.88 -39.54 11.15
C LYS A 19 -17.87 -40.63 10.80
N LEU A 20 -16.86 -40.26 10.00
CA LEU A 20 -15.58 -40.96 10.00
C LEU A 20 -15.04 -40.84 11.42
N VAL A 21 -15.12 -41.95 12.17
CA VAL A 21 -14.44 -42.09 13.45
C VAL A 21 -12.96 -42.17 13.14
N VAL A 22 -12.31 -41.01 13.12
CA VAL A 22 -10.85 -40.92 13.18
C VAL A 22 -10.45 -41.45 14.56
N PRO A 23 -9.51 -42.41 14.64
CA PRO A 23 -9.06 -42.94 15.91
C PRO A 23 -8.52 -41.81 16.79
N ASP A 24 -9.07 -41.75 17.99
CA ASP A 24 -8.91 -40.69 18.96
C ASP A 24 -7.50 -40.77 19.56
N ASN A 25 -6.56 -40.04 18.99
CA ASN A 25 -5.20 -39.89 19.51
C ASN A 25 -5.24 -38.93 20.72
N ARG A 26 -5.93 -39.35 21.79
CA ARG A 26 -6.37 -38.57 22.96
C ARG A 26 -5.28 -38.05 23.91
N ASN A 27 -4.00 -38.00 23.51
CA ASN A 27 -2.94 -37.46 24.37
C ASN A 27 -2.17 -36.27 23.80
N ASN A 28 -2.51 -35.77 22.61
CA ASN A 28 -2.02 -34.45 22.19
C ASN A 28 -2.95 -33.35 22.72
N ILE A 29 -2.92 -33.14 24.04
CA ILE A 29 -3.43 -31.92 24.64
C ILE A 29 -2.68 -30.76 23.97
N CYS A 30 -3.39 -29.93 23.20
CA CYS A 30 -2.79 -28.75 22.58
C CYS A 30 -2.47 -27.73 23.70
N TYR A 31 -1.29 -27.87 24.31
CA TYR A 31 -0.85 -27.07 25.47
C TYR A 31 -0.87 -25.56 25.21
N ILE A 32 -0.75 -25.15 23.96
CA ILE A 32 -0.71 -23.73 23.57
C ILE A 32 -2.01 -23.01 23.93
N ASN A 33 -3.18 -23.66 23.86
CA ASN A 33 -4.45 -23.02 24.19
C ASN A 33 -4.68 -22.78 25.69
N LYS A 34 -3.85 -23.38 26.55
CA LYS A 34 -3.85 -23.20 28.02
C LYS A 34 -2.82 -22.18 28.49
N LEU A 35 -2.02 -21.61 27.59
CA LEU A 35 -1.06 -20.58 27.96
C LEU A 35 -1.78 -19.36 28.57
N PRO A 36 -1.14 -18.66 29.53
CA PRO A 36 -1.58 -17.35 29.98
C PRO A 36 -1.82 -16.40 28.80
N LYS A 37 -2.79 -15.50 28.95
CA LYS A 37 -3.20 -14.56 27.89
C LYS A 37 -2.04 -13.67 27.44
N GLU A 38 -1.13 -13.38 28.36
CA GLU A 38 0.08 -12.59 28.15
C GLU A 38 1.02 -13.30 27.17
N LEU A 39 1.26 -14.61 27.37
CA LEU A 39 2.09 -15.40 26.46
C LEU A 39 1.43 -15.58 25.09
N LEU A 40 0.12 -15.78 25.06
CA LEU A 40 -0.63 -15.79 23.78
C LEU A 40 -0.53 -14.45 23.06
N GLY A 41 -0.57 -13.33 23.80
CA GLY A 41 -0.35 -11.99 23.26
C GLY A 41 1.06 -11.83 22.68
N CYS A 42 2.09 -12.32 23.36
CA CYS A 42 3.47 -12.31 22.86
C CYS A 42 3.62 -13.16 21.60
N ILE A 43 3.02 -14.35 21.54
CA ILE A 43 3.03 -15.20 20.34
C ILE A 43 2.32 -14.48 19.19
N TYR A 44 1.14 -13.91 19.45
CA TYR A 44 0.37 -13.17 18.44
C TYR A 44 1.17 -11.98 17.87
N GLN A 45 1.91 -11.27 18.72
CA GLN A 45 2.75 -10.14 18.32
C GLN A 45 3.87 -10.54 17.34
N GLN A 46 4.33 -11.79 17.37
CA GLN A 46 5.40 -12.29 16.49
C GLN A 46 4.90 -12.86 15.16
N LEU A 47 3.59 -12.84 14.89
CA LEU A 47 3.06 -13.31 13.60
C LEU A 47 3.50 -12.39 12.46
N GLU A 48 3.97 -12.96 11.36
CA GLU A 48 4.59 -12.17 10.29
C GLU A 48 3.58 -11.50 9.36
N THR A 49 2.45 -12.15 9.08
CA THR A 49 1.48 -11.68 8.08
C THR A 49 0.08 -11.55 8.65
N THR A 50 -0.77 -10.77 7.98
CA THR A 50 -2.20 -10.69 8.28
C THR A 50 -2.89 -12.06 8.14
N ASP A 51 -2.50 -12.86 7.15
CA ASP A 51 -3.05 -14.20 6.94
C ASP A 51 -2.74 -15.13 8.13
N CYS A 52 -1.55 -14.98 8.73
CA CYS A 52 -1.20 -15.68 9.97
C CYS A 52 -2.09 -15.23 11.13
N GLN A 53 -2.46 -13.94 11.22
CA GLN A 53 -3.36 -13.44 12.26
C GLN A 53 -4.78 -13.99 12.08
N ASP A 54 -5.28 -14.00 10.85
CA ASP A 54 -6.59 -14.52 10.52
C ASP A 54 -6.64 -16.02 10.85
N SER A 55 -5.64 -16.76 10.40
CA SER A 55 -5.48 -18.19 10.72
C SER A 55 -5.40 -18.43 12.23
N PHE A 56 -4.61 -17.62 12.96
CA PHE A 56 -4.50 -17.68 14.42
C PHE A 56 -5.87 -17.46 15.08
N SER A 57 -6.64 -16.47 14.62
CA SER A 57 -7.96 -16.14 15.17
C SER A 57 -8.98 -17.27 14.98
N LEU A 58 -8.80 -18.14 13.98
CA LEU A 58 -9.70 -19.24 13.65
C LEU A 58 -9.38 -20.54 14.43
N VAL A 59 -8.22 -20.66 15.07
CA VAL A 59 -7.80 -21.89 15.77
C VAL A 59 -8.72 -22.25 16.93
N CYS A 60 -8.98 -21.31 17.84
CA CYS A 60 -9.85 -21.54 19.00
C CYS A 60 -10.34 -20.23 19.64
N LYS A 61 -11.31 -20.33 20.57
CA LYS A 61 -11.88 -19.17 21.28
C LYS A 61 -10.84 -18.31 22.01
N SER A 62 -9.80 -18.92 22.59
CA SER A 62 -8.76 -18.17 23.32
C SER A 62 -7.90 -17.34 22.37
N PHE A 63 -7.53 -17.91 21.23
CA PHE A 63 -6.73 -17.24 20.20
C PHE A 63 -7.55 -16.15 19.53
N HIS A 64 -8.82 -16.43 19.23
CA HIS A 64 -9.77 -15.45 18.73
C HIS A 64 -9.88 -14.23 19.66
N ARG A 65 -10.04 -14.44 20.97
CA ARG A 65 -10.06 -13.36 21.98
C ARG A 65 -8.77 -12.55 22.00
N THR A 66 -7.63 -13.20 21.79
CA THR A 66 -6.33 -12.53 21.72
C THR A 66 -6.21 -11.69 20.45
N ALA A 67 -6.58 -12.25 19.28
CA ALA A 67 -6.56 -11.58 17.98
C ALA A 67 -7.57 -10.43 17.87
N THR A 68 -8.66 -10.47 18.63
CA THR A 68 -9.67 -9.39 18.67
C THR A 68 -9.37 -8.32 19.72
N ASN A 69 -8.39 -8.55 20.61
CA ASN A 69 -8.01 -7.60 21.63
C ASN A 69 -7.29 -6.39 21.00
N ALA A 70 -7.79 -5.18 21.29
CA ALA A 70 -7.21 -3.92 20.85
C ALA A 70 -5.72 -3.78 21.20
N ARG A 71 -5.33 -4.18 22.41
CA ARG A 71 -3.95 -4.11 22.90
C ARG A 71 -3.02 -5.03 22.10
N SER A 72 -3.44 -6.27 21.85
CA SER A 72 -2.66 -7.25 21.09
C SER A 72 -2.47 -6.82 19.63
N ASN A 73 -3.53 -6.30 19.01
CA ASN A 73 -3.47 -5.72 17.67
C ASN A 73 -2.50 -4.53 17.61
N ALA A 74 -2.59 -3.60 18.56
CA ALA A 74 -1.69 -2.45 18.62
C ALA A 74 -0.21 -2.87 18.76
N ALA A 75 0.07 -3.82 19.66
CA ALA A 75 1.43 -4.36 19.84
C ALA A 75 1.96 -5.00 18.56
N TRP A 76 1.14 -5.81 17.87
CA TRP A 76 1.50 -6.42 16.61
C TRP A 76 1.78 -5.38 15.52
N ILE A 77 0.90 -4.39 15.34
CA ILE A 77 1.08 -3.34 14.32
C ILE A 77 2.41 -2.61 14.53
N VAL A 78 2.71 -2.20 15.77
CA VAL A 78 3.97 -1.49 16.08
C VAL A 78 5.18 -2.38 15.86
N THR A 79 5.09 -3.67 16.20
CA THR A 79 6.19 -4.62 15.99
C THR A 79 6.45 -4.86 14.50
N ARG A 80 5.39 -5.01 13.71
CA ARG A 80 5.50 -5.37 12.28
C ARG A 80 5.92 -4.20 11.40
N TYR A 81 5.27 -3.05 11.58
CA TYR A 81 5.46 -1.88 10.71
C TYR A 81 6.37 -0.82 11.34
N GLY A 82 6.72 -0.99 12.60
CA GLY A 82 7.58 -0.08 13.34
C GLY A 82 6.83 1.16 13.86
N PRO A 83 7.45 1.87 14.83
CA PRO A 83 6.90 3.07 15.47
C PRO A 83 6.34 4.12 14.51
N ARG A 84 7.04 4.37 13.40
CA ARG A 84 6.74 5.47 12.48
C ARG A 84 5.48 5.25 11.65
N PHE A 85 5.25 4.02 11.22
CA PHE A 85 4.20 3.68 10.27
C PHE A 85 2.96 3.11 10.94
N ALA A 86 3.06 2.67 12.20
CA ALA A 86 2.02 1.96 12.91
C ALA A 86 0.64 2.66 12.89
N ILE A 87 0.59 3.95 13.22
CA ILE A 87 -0.67 4.72 13.20
C ILE A 87 -1.20 4.84 11.76
N TYR A 88 -0.32 5.11 10.80
CA TYR A 88 -0.73 5.26 9.41
C TYR A 88 -1.31 3.96 8.84
N PHE A 89 -0.61 2.85 9.06
CA PHE A 89 -1.07 1.51 8.72
C PHE A 89 -2.42 1.20 9.39
N ALA A 90 -2.57 1.50 10.68
CA ALA A 90 -3.82 1.27 11.41
C ALA A 90 -5.01 2.02 10.80
N ILE A 91 -4.82 3.29 10.41
CA ILE A 91 -5.85 4.09 9.75
C ILE A 91 -6.23 3.44 8.41
N LEU A 92 -5.25 3.02 7.61
CA LEU A 92 -5.52 2.39 6.32
C LEU A 92 -6.24 1.04 6.45
N SER A 93 -5.80 0.17 7.36
CA SER A 93 -6.28 -1.21 7.46
C SER A 93 -7.52 -1.37 8.31
N TYR A 94 -7.62 -0.62 9.41
CA TYR A 94 -8.68 -0.78 10.41
C TYR A 94 -9.23 0.57 10.89
N PRO A 95 -9.71 1.46 9.99
CA PRO A 95 -10.10 2.81 10.37
C PRO A 95 -11.19 2.83 11.45
N SER A 96 -12.18 1.93 11.36
CA SER A 96 -13.27 1.83 12.35
C SER A 96 -12.81 1.35 13.74
N LYS A 97 -11.63 0.72 13.85
CA LYS A 97 -11.05 0.29 15.13
C LYS A 97 -10.17 1.36 15.77
N CYS A 98 -9.87 2.44 15.05
CA CYS A 98 -9.02 3.53 15.52
C CYS A 98 -9.76 4.45 16.50
N THR A 99 -10.21 3.91 17.63
CA THR A 99 -10.79 4.65 18.75
C THR A 99 -9.69 5.28 19.62
N ASN A 100 -10.07 6.20 20.52
CA ASN A 100 -9.12 6.81 21.45
C ASN A 100 -8.31 5.75 22.22
N LEU A 101 -8.98 4.70 22.73
CA LEU A 101 -8.31 3.62 23.46
C LEU A 101 -7.31 2.86 22.58
N PHE A 102 -7.67 2.56 21.33
CA PHE A 102 -6.78 1.85 20.41
C PHE A 102 -5.56 2.69 20.03
N ILE A 103 -5.76 3.98 19.74
CA ILE A 103 -4.67 4.92 19.46
C ILE A 103 -3.74 5.05 20.67
N GLN A 104 -4.29 5.13 21.89
CA GLN A 104 -3.48 5.14 23.11
C GLN A 104 -2.65 3.86 23.26
N TYR A 105 -3.20 2.68 22.95
CA TYR A 105 -2.40 1.46 22.96
C TYR A 105 -1.25 1.51 21.94
N LEU A 106 -1.50 1.99 20.72
CA LEU A 106 -0.44 2.16 19.71
C LEU A 106 0.69 3.05 20.25
N ILE A 107 0.34 4.21 20.82
CA ILE A 107 1.30 5.15 21.39
C ILE A 107 2.05 4.54 22.58
N ASN A 108 1.36 3.83 23.46
CA ASN A 108 1.97 3.13 24.60
C ASN A 108 2.97 2.04 24.17
N PHE A 109 2.77 1.43 22.99
CA PHE A 109 3.74 0.51 22.40
C PHE A 109 4.85 1.21 21.61
N GLY A 110 4.85 2.55 21.57
CA GLY A 110 5.89 3.36 20.95
C GLY A 110 5.53 3.91 19.57
N ALA A 111 4.29 3.77 19.11
CA ALA A 111 3.88 4.40 17.85
C ALA A 111 4.06 5.93 17.92
N GLN A 112 4.50 6.49 16.80
CA GLN A 112 4.77 7.92 16.68
C GLN A 112 3.73 8.55 15.76
N VAL A 113 3.21 9.70 16.18
CA VAL A 113 2.26 10.49 15.38
C VAL A 113 3.03 11.31 14.34
N PRO A 114 2.92 11.03 13.02
CA PRO A 114 3.63 11.77 11.99
C PRO A 114 3.02 13.15 11.78
N ARG A 115 3.86 14.19 11.69
CA ARG A 115 3.39 15.57 11.47
C ARG A 115 2.55 15.69 10.20
N TYR A 116 3.06 15.12 9.11
CA TYR A 116 2.40 15.13 7.81
C TYR A 116 1.03 14.43 7.84
N LEU A 117 0.90 13.33 8.61
CA LEU A 117 -0.39 12.66 8.80
C LEU A 117 -1.40 13.59 9.48
N ILE A 118 -0.98 14.36 10.48
CA ILE A 118 -1.86 15.31 11.18
C ILE A 118 -2.33 16.43 10.25
N GLN A 119 -1.44 17.00 9.44
CA GLN A 119 -1.81 18.01 8.43
C GLN A 119 -2.96 17.52 7.56
N VAL A 120 -2.82 16.31 7.04
CA VAL A 120 -3.79 15.71 6.14
C VAL A 120 -5.09 15.38 6.87
N LEU A 121 -5.02 14.83 8.09
CA LEU A 121 -6.22 14.55 8.88
C LEU A 121 -7.05 15.83 9.10
N ILE A 122 -6.41 16.95 9.43
CA ILE A 122 -7.10 18.26 9.57
C ILE A 122 -7.69 18.71 8.23
N GLN A 123 -6.99 18.46 7.12
CA GLN A 123 -7.45 18.84 5.79
C GLN A 123 -8.61 17.99 5.27
N VAL A 124 -8.81 16.76 5.77
CA VAL A 124 -9.73 15.78 5.17
C VAL A 124 -10.90 15.45 6.08
N TYR A 125 -10.66 15.29 7.39
CA TYR A 125 -11.65 14.72 8.30
C TYR A 125 -12.91 15.57 8.39
N GLY A 126 -14.07 14.94 8.25
CA GLY A 126 -15.38 15.60 8.32
C GLY A 126 -15.73 16.49 7.12
N LYS A 127 -14.89 16.56 6.09
CA LYS A 127 -15.21 17.33 4.87
C LYS A 127 -16.05 16.48 3.90
N PRO A 128 -16.97 17.07 3.11
CA PRO A 128 -17.79 16.30 2.18
C PRO A 128 -16.93 15.54 1.17
N ILE A 129 -17.07 14.21 1.14
CA ILE A 129 -16.36 13.33 0.21
C ILE A 129 -16.65 13.74 -1.24
N ASP A 130 -17.88 14.16 -1.56
CA ASP A 130 -18.29 14.56 -2.91
C ASP A 130 -17.47 15.72 -3.48
N ASN A 131 -17.02 16.65 -2.65
CA ASN A 131 -16.15 17.75 -3.10
C ASN A 131 -14.73 17.26 -3.43
N LEU A 132 -14.27 16.22 -2.72
CA LEU A 132 -12.97 15.59 -2.94
C LEU A 132 -13.02 14.61 -4.13
N VAL A 133 -14.15 13.92 -4.31
CA VAL A 133 -14.44 13.06 -5.47
C VAL A 133 -14.48 13.87 -6.74
N LYS A 134 -15.10 15.06 -6.76
CA LYS A 134 -15.09 15.94 -7.95
C LYS A 134 -13.68 16.32 -8.39
N LEU A 135 -12.74 16.48 -7.44
CA LEU A 135 -11.33 16.73 -7.75
C LEU A 135 -10.64 15.50 -8.38
N SER A 136 -10.99 14.28 -7.97
CA SER A 136 -10.47 13.05 -8.58
C SER A 136 -11.16 12.72 -9.91
N GLU A 137 -12.46 12.98 -10.05
CA GLU A 137 -13.24 12.78 -11.27
C GLU A 137 -12.76 13.65 -12.43
N ASN A 138 -12.35 14.89 -12.17
CA ASN A 138 -11.74 15.74 -13.19
C ASN A 138 -10.44 15.13 -13.77
N ARG A 139 -9.72 14.29 -13.02
CA ARG A 139 -8.59 13.50 -13.53
C ARG A 139 -9.06 12.27 -14.30
N ARG A 140 -10.11 11.59 -13.80
CA ARG A 140 -10.70 10.42 -14.45
C ARG A 140 -11.25 10.69 -15.84
N ARG A 141 -11.73 11.90 -16.13
CA ARG A 141 -12.20 12.25 -17.50
C ARG A 141 -11.14 12.08 -18.60
N ARG A 142 -9.86 11.85 -18.25
CA ARG A 142 -8.77 11.53 -19.18
C ARG A 142 -8.44 10.03 -19.27
N SER A 143 -9.04 9.20 -18.44
CA SER A 143 -8.83 7.75 -18.37
C SER A 143 -10.16 7.03 -18.63
N THR A 144 -10.25 6.28 -19.72
CA THR A 144 -11.44 5.53 -20.13
C THR A 144 -11.59 4.16 -19.43
N PHE A 145 -10.69 3.84 -18.48
CA PHE A 145 -10.65 2.54 -17.84
C PHE A 145 -11.10 2.64 -16.38
N ASP A 146 -11.80 1.61 -15.91
CA ASP A 146 -12.22 1.42 -14.50
C ASP A 146 -10.98 1.27 -13.61
N THR A 147 -10.33 2.40 -13.35
CA THR A 147 -9.19 2.51 -12.44
C THR A 147 -9.71 2.41 -11.02
N ILE A 148 -9.18 1.44 -10.29
CA ILE A 148 -9.49 1.27 -8.88
C ILE A 148 -9.08 2.56 -8.17
N ASP A 149 -9.98 3.06 -7.33
CA ASP A 149 -9.90 4.39 -6.76
C ASP A 149 -8.86 4.48 -5.63
N LEU A 150 -7.60 4.28 -6.00
CA LEU A 150 -6.45 4.41 -5.12
C LEU A 150 -6.41 5.80 -4.49
N ASP A 151 -6.76 6.82 -5.27
CA ASP A 151 -6.79 8.23 -4.84
C ASP A 151 -7.81 8.47 -3.71
N LEU A 152 -8.95 7.78 -3.73
CA LEU A 152 -9.94 7.85 -2.64
C LEU A 152 -9.68 6.86 -1.51
N PHE A 153 -8.72 5.93 -1.62
CA PHE A 153 -8.52 4.87 -0.64
C PHE A 153 -8.25 5.42 0.76
N PHE A 154 -7.23 6.27 0.90
CA PHE A 154 -6.91 6.92 2.17
C PHE A 154 -8.05 7.85 2.63
N LEU A 155 -8.67 8.60 1.72
CA LEU A 155 -9.77 9.50 2.04
C LEU A 155 -10.94 8.74 2.68
N LYS A 156 -11.33 7.60 2.10
CA LYS A 156 -12.37 6.71 2.64
C LYS A 156 -11.98 6.18 4.01
N ALA A 157 -10.72 5.79 4.20
CA ALA A 157 -10.22 5.33 5.49
C ALA A 157 -10.34 6.41 6.57
N VAL A 158 -9.93 7.66 6.27
CA VAL A 158 -10.05 8.78 7.21
C VAL A 158 -11.50 9.06 7.61
N HIS A 159 -12.45 8.97 6.67
CA HIS A 159 -13.87 9.20 6.96
C HIS A 159 -14.50 8.11 7.84
N LEU A 160 -13.91 6.92 7.86
CA LEU A 160 -14.32 5.82 8.72
C LEU A 160 -13.68 5.87 10.12
N LEU A 161 -12.78 6.83 10.38
CA LEU A 161 -12.21 7.03 11.70
C LEU A 161 -13.27 7.52 12.69
N SER A 162 -13.25 6.94 13.89
CA SER A 162 -14.09 7.43 14.97
C SER A 162 -13.63 8.81 15.43
N PHE A 163 -14.58 9.63 15.86
CA PHE A 163 -14.31 11.01 16.28
C PHE A 163 -13.34 11.09 17.46
N ASP A 164 -13.48 10.20 18.45
CA ASP A 164 -12.61 10.14 19.62
C ASP A 164 -11.17 9.75 19.25
N GLY A 165 -10.99 8.85 18.28
CA GLY A 165 -9.68 8.49 17.74
C GLY A 165 -9.03 9.63 16.98
N TYR A 166 -9.80 10.31 16.11
CA TYR A 166 -9.35 11.54 15.45
C TYR A 166 -8.91 12.60 16.47
N ALA A 167 -9.75 12.91 17.46
CA ALA A 167 -9.44 13.89 18.50
C ALA A 167 -8.17 13.53 19.29
N CYS A 168 -7.98 12.24 19.60
CA CYS A 168 -6.76 11.73 20.23
C CYS A 168 -5.53 12.05 19.37
N LEU A 169 -5.55 11.71 18.08
CA LEU A 169 -4.44 11.95 17.16
C LEU A 169 -4.11 13.45 17.01
N ILE A 170 -5.12 14.30 16.87
CA ILE A 170 -4.91 15.76 16.77
C ILE A 170 -4.29 16.30 18.06
N ASN A 171 -4.78 15.88 19.22
CA ASN A 171 -4.25 16.31 20.51
C ASN A 171 -2.77 15.89 20.70
N GLU A 172 -2.44 14.64 20.37
CA GLU A 172 -1.07 14.14 20.45
C GLU A 172 -0.15 14.83 19.42
N GLY A 173 -0.66 15.11 18.22
CA GLY A 173 0.03 15.92 17.22
C GLY A 173 0.32 17.34 17.72
N PHE A 174 -0.66 17.99 18.35
CA PHE A 174 -0.51 19.34 18.89
C PHE A 174 0.49 19.38 20.06
N LYS A 175 0.45 18.41 20.98
CA LYS A 175 1.45 18.31 22.06
C LYS A 175 2.88 18.20 21.54
N LYS A 176 3.08 17.47 20.44
CA LYS A 176 4.41 17.19 19.88
C LYS A 176 4.93 18.31 18.98
N TYR A 177 4.08 18.88 18.13
CA TYR A 177 4.50 19.81 17.07
C TYR A 177 3.98 21.24 17.26
N GLY A 178 3.12 21.48 18.25
CA GLY A 178 2.44 22.75 18.44
C GLY A 178 1.48 23.07 17.30
N LYS A 179 1.44 24.34 16.87
CA LYS A 179 0.62 24.78 15.76
C LYS A 179 1.20 24.28 14.44
N ILE A 180 0.53 23.30 13.85
CA ILE A 180 0.89 22.74 12.55
C ILE A 180 0.30 23.62 11.45
N ASP A 181 1.16 24.11 10.55
CA ASP A 181 0.71 24.75 9.32
C ASP A 181 0.08 23.71 8.39
N ILE A 182 -1.20 23.91 8.07
CA ILE A 182 -1.98 23.04 7.19
C ILE A 182 -1.84 23.43 5.71
N HIS A 183 -1.18 24.55 5.39
CA HIS A 183 -0.95 24.98 4.02
C HIS A 183 0.43 24.55 3.50
N SER A 184 1.34 24.16 4.39
CA SER A 184 2.63 23.60 3.99
C SER A 184 2.46 22.22 3.35
N ASN A 185 3.24 21.96 2.30
CA ASN A 185 3.30 20.66 1.66
C ASN A 185 4.61 19.97 2.08
N ASP A 186 4.59 19.30 3.23
CA ASP A 186 5.76 18.64 3.81
C ASP A 186 6.33 17.57 2.85
N LEU A 187 5.48 16.95 2.01
CA LEU A 187 5.92 16.02 0.96
C LEU A 187 6.71 16.72 -0.16
N ALA A 188 6.21 17.84 -0.68
CA ALA A 188 6.94 18.62 -1.68
C ALA A 188 8.24 19.20 -1.11
N LEU A 189 8.21 19.68 0.15
CA LEU A 189 9.42 20.13 0.85
C LEU A 189 10.43 19.00 0.94
N PHE A 190 10.02 17.81 1.40
CA PHE A 190 10.89 16.65 1.51
C PHE A 190 11.53 16.28 0.15
N LEU A 191 10.75 16.22 -0.91
CA LEU A 191 11.25 15.85 -2.24
C LEU A 191 12.19 16.91 -2.81
N SER A 192 11.94 18.20 -2.55
CA SER A 192 12.85 19.29 -2.95
C SER A 192 14.18 19.24 -2.21
N LEU A 193 14.20 18.77 -0.96
CA LEU A 193 15.43 18.64 -0.17
C LEU A 193 16.28 17.46 -0.63
N ILE A 194 15.67 16.39 -1.12
CA ILE A 194 16.39 15.29 -1.77
C ILE A 194 17.10 15.79 -3.04
N ASP A 195 16.45 16.61 -3.85
CA ASP A 195 17.04 17.12 -5.09
C ASP A 195 18.30 17.94 -4.85
N ASN A 196 18.28 18.77 -3.81
CA ASN A 196 19.37 19.66 -3.43
C ASN A 196 20.49 18.96 -2.63
N VAL A 197 20.48 17.62 -2.52
CA VAL A 197 21.47 16.80 -1.77
C VAL A 197 21.52 17.10 -0.26
N TYR A 198 20.66 18.00 0.22
CA TYR A 198 20.57 18.39 1.62
C TYR A 198 19.42 17.66 2.29
N VAL A 199 19.56 16.35 2.49
CA VAL A 199 18.53 15.61 3.21
C VAL A 199 18.72 15.80 4.70
N SER A 200 18.04 16.82 5.25
CA SER A 200 18.04 17.03 6.69
C SER A 200 17.47 15.79 7.38
N ASN A 201 18.31 15.14 8.18
CA ASN A 201 17.93 14.05 9.06
C ASN A 201 16.76 14.44 9.98
N ASP A 202 16.55 15.73 10.23
CA ASP A 202 15.56 16.22 11.19
C ASP A 202 14.12 16.00 10.72
N LEU A 203 13.82 16.10 9.43
CA LEU A 203 12.46 15.85 8.93
C LEU A 203 12.07 14.37 9.12
N ILE A 204 12.97 13.46 8.74
CA ILE A 204 12.73 12.03 8.84
C ILE A 204 12.78 11.55 10.30
N LYS A 205 13.73 12.04 11.10
CA LYS A 205 13.93 11.58 12.49
C LYS A 205 13.02 12.30 13.49
N ASN A 206 12.95 13.62 13.45
CA ASN A 206 12.24 14.41 14.47
C ASN A 206 10.75 14.57 14.11
N GLN A 207 10.45 14.79 12.83
CA GLN A 207 9.06 14.94 12.36
C GLN A 207 8.44 13.62 11.88
N THR A 208 9.23 12.53 11.93
CA THR A 208 8.78 11.16 11.63
C THR A 208 8.17 11.04 10.23
N PHE A 209 8.68 11.85 9.30
CA PHE A 209 8.15 11.95 7.94
C PHE A 209 8.31 10.65 7.14
N PHE A 210 7.34 10.40 6.25
CA PHE A 210 7.42 9.40 5.18
C PHE A 210 6.59 9.86 3.97
N PRO A 211 6.97 9.44 2.75
CA PRO A 211 6.33 9.90 1.52
C PRO A 211 5.07 9.09 1.20
N ALA A 212 4.05 9.21 2.05
CA ALA A 212 2.73 8.73 1.67
C ALA A 212 2.06 9.77 0.75
N PRO A 213 1.44 9.37 -0.36
CA PRO A 213 0.70 10.28 -1.24
C PRO A 213 -0.65 10.64 -0.60
N LEU A 214 -0.60 11.52 0.40
CA LEU A 214 -1.79 11.97 1.11
C LEU A 214 -2.39 13.18 0.39
N THR A 215 -3.15 12.90 -0.66
CA THR A 215 -4.02 13.80 -1.45
C THR A 215 -3.36 14.74 -2.48
N THR A 216 -4.07 14.82 -3.62
CA THR A 216 -4.11 15.85 -4.70
C THR A 216 -2.83 16.39 -5.35
N THR A 217 -1.64 16.10 -4.85
CA THR A 217 -0.41 16.65 -5.42
C THR A 217 0.14 15.69 -6.47
N ASN A 218 0.35 16.20 -7.70
CA ASN A 218 1.00 15.47 -8.77
C ASN A 218 2.50 15.42 -8.45
N THR A 219 2.82 14.60 -7.48
CA THR A 219 4.12 14.60 -6.82
C THR A 219 5.05 13.66 -7.56
N ASN A 220 6.22 14.16 -7.97
CA ASN A 220 7.20 13.37 -8.69
C ASN A 220 8.04 12.52 -7.72
N TYR A 221 7.81 11.20 -7.73
CA TYR A 221 8.55 10.25 -6.89
C TYR A 221 9.92 9.87 -7.46
N LYS A 222 10.36 10.43 -8.59
CA LYS A 222 11.71 10.20 -9.15
C LYS A 222 12.82 10.48 -8.12
N ASN A 223 12.61 11.46 -7.26
CA ASN A 223 13.57 11.83 -6.22
C ASN A 223 13.71 10.73 -5.16
N VAL A 224 12.68 9.91 -4.93
CA VAL A 224 12.76 8.74 -4.05
C VAL A 224 13.74 7.70 -4.61
N LEU A 225 13.76 7.50 -5.94
CA LEU A 225 14.73 6.61 -6.58
C LEU A 225 16.16 7.14 -6.43
N LYS A 226 16.35 8.46 -6.59
CA LYS A 226 17.64 9.12 -6.32
C LYS A 226 18.05 8.98 -4.86
N LEU A 227 17.11 9.08 -3.92
CA LEU A 227 17.40 8.89 -2.49
C LEU A 227 17.88 7.47 -2.19
N ALA A 228 17.25 6.46 -2.80
CA ALA A 228 17.67 5.06 -2.66
C ALA A 228 19.13 4.86 -3.11
N GLN A 229 19.56 5.57 -4.17
CA GLN A 229 20.94 5.55 -4.65
C GLN A 229 21.91 6.33 -3.76
N VAL A 230 21.59 7.59 -3.44
CA VAL A 230 22.53 8.52 -2.77
C VAL A 230 22.63 8.27 -1.27
N SER A 231 21.53 7.88 -0.62
CA SER A 231 21.49 7.62 0.83
C SER A 231 20.58 6.43 1.17
N PRO A 232 21.02 5.19 0.88
CA PRO A 232 20.22 3.96 1.10
C PRO A 232 19.71 3.81 2.53
N LYS A 233 20.52 4.19 3.54
CA LYS A 233 20.12 4.13 4.96
C LYS A 233 18.92 5.01 5.28
N LEU A 234 18.77 6.13 4.57
CA LEU A 234 17.66 7.04 4.76
C LEU A 234 16.43 6.58 3.99
N TYR A 235 16.64 6.03 2.78
CA TYR A 235 15.60 5.33 2.04
C TYR A 235 15.01 4.19 2.87
N ASP A 236 15.83 3.37 3.53
CA ASP A 236 15.39 2.29 4.43
C ASP A 236 14.42 2.76 5.53
N LEU A 237 14.52 4.02 5.96
CA LEU A 237 13.62 4.57 6.97
C LEU A 237 12.24 4.94 6.42
N ILE A 238 12.12 5.15 5.10
CA ILE A 238 10.86 5.54 4.44
C ILE A 238 10.26 4.39 3.60
N ALA A 239 11.09 3.47 3.12
CA ALA A 239 10.74 2.38 2.22
C ALA A 239 9.53 1.54 2.68
N PRO A 240 9.34 1.25 3.99
CA PRO A 240 8.21 0.42 4.42
C PRO A 240 6.84 0.93 4.00
N VAL A 241 6.67 2.23 3.74
CA VAL A 241 5.37 2.76 3.25
C VAL A 241 4.97 2.13 1.91
N PHE A 242 5.95 1.83 1.04
CA PHE A 242 5.69 1.24 -0.27
C PHE A 242 5.32 -0.25 -0.19
N ASP A 243 5.54 -0.89 0.96
CA ASP A 243 5.23 -2.31 1.14
C ASP A 243 3.75 -2.54 1.50
N PHE A 244 3.07 -1.52 2.04
CA PHE A 244 1.69 -1.67 2.50
C PHE A 244 0.71 -0.64 1.94
N ASP A 245 1.15 0.56 1.53
CA ASP A 245 0.26 1.58 0.97
C ASP A 245 0.13 1.41 -0.56
N PRO A 246 -1.06 1.05 -1.06
CA PRO A 246 -1.29 0.87 -2.50
C PRO A 246 -0.99 2.10 -3.35
N LEU A 247 -1.31 3.30 -2.85
CA LEU A 247 -1.12 4.53 -3.61
C LEU A 247 0.36 4.94 -3.61
N ALA A 248 1.06 4.76 -2.49
CA ALA A 248 2.51 4.94 -2.44
C ALA A 248 3.21 3.96 -3.40
N ARG A 249 2.80 2.68 -3.39
CA ARG A 249 3.35 1.65 -4.28
C ARG A 249 3.09 1.97 -5.75
N SER A 250 1.88 2.43 -6.09
CA SER A 250 1.57 2.91 -7.45
C SER A 250 2.47 4.07 -7.87
N SER A 251 2.66 5.06 -6.99
CA SER A 251 3.53 6.21 -7.26
C SER A 251 4.99 5.81 -7.48
N LEU A 252 5.46 4.79 -6.76
CA LEU A 252 6.78 4.21 -6.95
C LEU A 252 6.91 3.53 -8.33
N TRP A 253 5.89 2.76 -8.74
CA TRP A 253 5.84 2.16 -10.08
C TRP A 253 5.86 3.22 -11.18
N GLU A 254 5.09 4.29 -11.04
CA GLU A 254 5.12 5.40 -12.00
C GLU A 254 6.50 6.07 -12.09
N ALA A 255 7.22 6.23 -10.97
CA ALA A 255 8.57 6.78 -10.97
C ALA A 255 9.57 5.86 -11.68
N ILE A 256 9.45 4.55 -11.50
CA ILE A 256 10.27 3.54 -12.19
C ILE A 256 9.98 3.57 -13.69
N LEU A 257 8.70 3.61 -14.07
CA LEU A 257 8.27 3.70 -15.47
C LEU A 257 8.80 4.98 -16.12
N LEU A 258 8.71 6.12 -15.44
CA LEU A 258 9.25 7.39 -15.93
C LEU A 258 10.75 7.31 -16.18
N LEU A 259 11.51 6.70 -15.27
CA LEU A 259 12.95 6.53 -15.41
C LEU A 259 13.32 5.68 -16.63
N PHE A 260 12.65 4.55 -16.84
CA PHE A 260 12.89 3.71 -18.02
C PHE A 260 12.38 4.34 -19.30
N PHE A 261 11.29 5.10 -19.24
CA PHE A 261 10.75 5.84 -20.38
C PHE A 261 11.72 6.91 -20.85
N ASP A 262 12.25 7.73 -19.93
CA ASP A 262 13.30 8.72 -20.22
C ASP A 262 14.50 8.06 -20.92
N GLU A 263 14.94 6.89 -20.45
CA GLU A 263 16.05 6.17 -21.06
C GLU A 263 15.68 5.54 -22.40
N ALA A 264 14.44 5.09 -22.58
CA ALA A 264 13.98 4.50 -23.82
C ALA A 264 14.03 5.49 -25.00
N PHE A 265 13.85 6.79 -24.74
CA PHE A 265 14.02 7.83 -25.77
C PHE A 265 15.47 8.16 -26.12
N ARG A 266 16.44 7.80 -25.27
CA ARG A 266 17.84 8.10 -25.54
C ARG A 266 18.38 7.22 -26.65
N SER A 267 19.06 7.86 -27.61
CA SER A 267 19.84 7.21 -28.66
C SER A 267 21.23 6.78 -28.17
N THR A 268 21.75 7.46 -27.15
CA THR A 268 23.05 7.16 -26.53
C THR A 268 22.93 6.01 -25.54
N GLU A 269 24.06 5.39 -25.23
CA GLU A 269 24.14 4.43 -24.12
C GLU A 269 23.82 5.10 -22.76
N PRO A 270 23.31 4.32 -21.78
CA PRO A 270 23.10 4.80 -20.43
C PRO A 270 24.41 5.31 -19.81
N THR A 271 24.35 6.42 -19.08
CA THR A 271 25.49 6.89 -18.31
C THR A 271 25.76 5.96 -17.13
N GLN A 272 26.97 5.98 -16.55
CA GLN A 272 27.28 5.21 -15.35
C GLN A 272 26.32 5.51 -14.18
N GLU A 273 25.96 6.79 -14.00
CA GLU A 273 24.98 7.19 -12.99
C GLU A 273 23.61 6.53 -13.24
N ARG A 274 23.16 6.51 -14.50
CA ARG A 274 21.89 5.89 -14.89
C ARG A 274 21.95 4.37 -14.72
N GLN A 275 23.05 3.74 -15.09
CA GLN A 275 23.24 2.30 -14.89
C GLN A 275 23.16 1.94 -13.40
N SER A 276 23.80 2.73 -12.55
CA SER A 276 23.70 2.58 -11.09
C SER A 276 22.26 2.78 -10.59
N GLN A 277 21.45 3.64 -11.19
CA GLN A 277 20.02 3.77 -10.85
C GLN A 277 19.25 2.49 -11.18
N PHE A 278 19.52 1.87 -12.34
CA PHE A 278 18.88 0.62 -12.74
C PHE A 278 19.22 -0.53 -11.79
N ASP A 279 20.49 -0.66 -11.43
CA ASP A 279 20.95 -1.70 -10.49
C ASP A 279 20.34 -1.49 -9.08
N ASN A 280 20.14 -0.23 -8.68
CA ASN A 280 19.47 0.11 -7.42
C ASN A 280 17.97 -0.21 -7.41
N ILE A 281 17.27 -0.08 -8.54
CA ILE A 281 15.85 -0.48 -8.64
C ILE A 281 15.70 -1.95 -8.30
N LYS A 282 16.54 -2.79 -8.93
CA LYS A 282 16.55 -4.23 -8.75
C LYS A 282 16.86 -4.65 -7.31
N SER A 283 17.89 -4.06 -6.72
CA SER A 283 18.42 -4.49 -5.42
C SER A 283 17.72 -3.89 -4.20
N THR A 284 17.15 -2.69 -4.33
CA THR A 284 16.75 -1.88 -3.16
C THR A 284 15.28 -1.43 -3.22
N VAL A 285 14.77 -1.09 -4.40
CA VAL A 285 13.48 -0.40 -4.51
C VAL A 285 12.30 -1.36 -4.59
N ILE A 286 12.41 -2.42 -5.39
CA ILE A 286 11.27 -3.30 -5.68
C ILE A 286 11.13 -4.44 -4.67
N THR A 287 12.26 -4.99 -4.22
CA THR A 287 12.34 -6.19 -3.39
C THR A 287 12.68 -5.93 -1.92
N HIS A 288 12.77 -4.67 -1.47
CA HIS A 288 13.31 -4.23 -0.16
C HIS A 288 13.72 -5.38 0.78
N LYS A 289 14.97 -5.83 0.67
CA LYS A 289 15.57 -6.89 1.52
C LYS A 289 14.88 -8.26 1.45
N GLY A 290 14.36 -8.65 0.29
CA GLY A 290 13.67 -9.92 0.07
C GLY A 290 12.31 -10.01 0.78
N LYS A 291 11.73 -8.88 1.19
CA LYS A 291 10.42 -8.86 1.85
C LYS A 291 9.29 -8.94 0.83
N HIS A 292 8.28 -9.72 1.19
CA HIS A 292 7.02 -9.72 0.44
C HIS A 292 6.26 -8.41 0.69
N VAL A 293 5.74 -7.84 -0.39
CA VAL A 293 4.86 -6.66 -0.36
C VAL A 293 3.50 -7.13 0.18
N HIS A 294 3.02 -6.48 1.24
CA HIS A 294 1.76 -6.79 1.91
C HIS A 294 0.84 -5.56 1.89
N LEU A 295 0.23 -5.35 0.72
CA LEU A 295 -0.64 -4.21 0.46
C LEU A 295 -1.91 -4.24 1.31
N VAL A 296 -2.30 -3.08 1.82
CA VAL A 296 -3.59 -2.92 2.49
C VAL A 296 -4.71 -2.88 1.46
N GLY A 297 -5.75 -3.66 1.69
CA GLY A 297 -6.91 -3.74 0.81
C GLY A 297 -6.82 -4.92 -0.17
N PRO A 298 -7.68 -4.95 -1.20
CA PRO A 298 -7.85 -6.13 -2.04
C PRO A 298 -6.81 -6.24 -3.16
N LEU A 299 -5.92 -5.27 -3.32
CA LEU A 299 -5.06 -5.16 -4.49
C LEU A 299 -3.75 -5.89 -4.31
N THR A 300 -3.37 -6.64 -5.34
CA THR A 300 -2.05 -7.24 -5.44
C THR A 300 -1.07 -6.26 -6.08
N ASP A 301 0.24 -6.45 -5.84
CA ASP A 301 1.27 -5.60 -6.44
C ASP A 301 1.26 -5.70 -7.98
N GLN A 302 0.90 -6.86 -8.52
CA GLN A 302 0.69 -7.06 -9.96
C GLN A 302 -0.45 -6.18 -10.50
N GLN A 303 -1.58 -6.11 -9.78
CA GLN A 303 -2.70 -5.25 -10.19
C GLN A 303 -2.33 -3.77 -10.13
N ILE A 304 -1.60 -3.35 -9.09
CA ILE A 304 -1.09 -1.98 -8.97
C ILE A 304 -0.13 -1.65 -10.11
N PHE A 305 0.79 -2.56 -10.45
CA PHE A 305 1.69 -2.39 -11.58
C PHE A 305 0.92 -2.20 -12.90
N CYS A 306 -0.03 -3.09 -13.21
CA CYS A 306 -0.83 -2.98 -14.43
C CYS A 306 -1.58 -1.65 -14.51
N GLN A 307 -2.15 -1.21 -13.38
CA GLN A 307 -2.85 0.07 -13.29
C GLN A 307 -1.90 1.26 -13.46
N ALA A 308 -0.74 1.25 -12.80
CA ALA A 308 0.27 2.30 -12.92
C ALA A 308 0.80 2.39 -14.36
N PHE A 309 1.06 1.24 -15.01
CA PHE A 309 1.48 1.18 -16.41
C PHE A 309 0.43 1.78 -17.35
N ALA A 310 -0.83 1.33 -17.24
CA ALA A 310 -1.91 1.85 -18.08
C ALA A 310 -2.12 3.36 -17.87
N THR A 311 -2.13 3.81 -16.61
CA THR A 311 -2.32 5.22 -16.24
C THR A 311 -1.15 6.09 -16.74
N PHE A 312 0.08 5.58 -16.66
CA PHE A 312 1.28 6.29 -17.09
C PHE A 312 1.19 6.74 -18.56
N PHE A 313 0.77 5.85 -19.47
CA PHE A 313 0.69 6.18 -20.89
C PHE A 313 -0.48 7.11 -21.25
N THR A 314 -1.51 7.22 -20.39
CA THR A 314 -2.58 8.22 -20.58
C THR A 314 -2.10 9.66 -20.42
N LYS A 315 -0.92 9.87 -19.80
CA LYS A 315 -0.31 11.18 -19.62
C LYS A 315 0.33 11.74 -20.90
N TYR A 316 0.49 10.91 -21.94
CA TYR A 316 1.12 11.27 -23.20
C TYR A 316 0.14 11.16 -24.38
N PRO A 317 0.30 11.92 -25.48
CA PRO A 317 -0.52 11.75 -26.68
C PRO A 317 -0.38 10.36 -27.32
N VAL A 318 -1.38 9.97 -28.11
CA VAL A 318 -1.30 8.77 -28.98
C VAL A 318 -0.12 8.94 -29.95
N GLY A 319 0.66 7.88 -30.13
CA GLY A 319 1.83 7.90 -31.01
C GLY A 319 3.08 8.56 -30.42
N TYR A 320 3.02 9.13 -29.21
CA TYR A 320 4.21 9.68 -28.55
C TYR A 320 5.25 8.59 -28.21
N CYS A 321 4.78 7.41 -27.80
CA CYS A 321 5.63 6.23 -27.59
C CYS A 321 5.58 5.35 -28.85
N HIS A 322 6.55 5.50 -29.74
CA HIS A 322 6.67 4.63 -30.91
C HIS A 322 7.08 3.21 -30.51
N GLU A 323 6.81 2.24 -31.38
CA GLU A 323 7.08 0.80 -31.18
C GLU A 323 8.53 0.53 -30.73
N LYS A 324 9.53 1.18 -31.35
CA LYS A 324 10.94 1.07 -30.95
C LYS A 324 11.18 1.51 -29.51
N THR A 325 10.57 2.63 -29.09
CA THR A 325 10.68 3.16 -27.73
C THR A 325 9.98 2.24 -26.74
N MET A 326 8.78 1.75 -27.07
CA MET A 326 8.05 0.80 -26.24
C MET A 326 8.84 -0.49 -26.05
N ASN A 327 9.36 -1.08 -27.12
CA ASN A 327 10.16 -2.29 -27.04
C ASN A 327 11.42 -2.09 -26.18
N LYS A 328 12.09 -0.93 -26.29
CA LYS A 328 13.23 -0.60 -25.41
C LYS A 328 12.79 -0.48 -23.96
N LEU A 329 11.67 0.19 -23.66
CA LEU A 329 11.12 0.30 -22.31
C LEU A 329 10.77 -1.06 -21.71
N LEU A 330 10.10 -1.93 -22.47
CA LEU A 330 9.70 -3.27 -22.01
C LEU A 330 10.92 -4.16 -21.73
N ARG A 331 11.96 -4.09 -22.56
CA ARG A 331 13.25 -4.77 -22.30
C ARG A 331 13.93 -4.24 -21.04
N LEU A 332 13.97 -2.93 -20.84
CA LEU A 332 14.52 -2.32 -19.63
C LEU A 332 13.76 -2.80 -18.38
N LEU A 333 12.42 -2.82 -18.42
CA LEU A 333 11.59 -3.37 -17.36
C LEU A 333 11.97 -4.83 -17.08
N LYS A 334 11.95 -5.71 -18.07
CA LYS A 334 12.30 -7.13 -17.87
C LYS A 334 13.71 -7.37 -17.35
N THR A 335 14.66 -6.50 -17.71
CA THR A 335 16.07 -6.64 -17.33
C THR A 335 16.34 -6.17 -15.90
N TYR A 336 15.73 -5.05 -15.50
CA TYR A 336 16.09 -4.34 -14.26
C TYR A 336 15.00 -4.37 -13.19
N VAL A 337 13.87 -5.02 -13.45
CA VAL A 337 12.77 -5.17 -12.48
C VAL A 337 12.51 -6.63 -12.18
N GLU A 338 12.64 -6.99 -10.90
CA GLU A 338 12.34 -8.33 -10.38
C GLU A 338 11.32 -8.21 -9.23
N PRO A 339 10.03 -8.03 -9.50
CA PRO A 339 9.01 -7.97 -8.47
C PRO A 339 8.65 -9.37 -7.97
N ASN A 340 7.82 -9.44 -6.92
CA ASN A 340 7.27 -10.70 -6.39
C ASN A 340 6.25 -11.35 -7.34
N PHE A 341 6.07 -10.83 -8.56
CA PHE A 341 5.21 -11.36 -9.61
C PHE A 341 5.96 -11.36 -10.96
N SER A 342 5.49 -12.14 -11.92
CA SER A 342 6.08 -12.16 -13.27
C SER A 342 5.59 -10.96 -14.09
N ILE A 343 6.52 -10.15 -14.58
CA ILE A 343 6.23 -9.05 -15.53
C ILE A 343 5.53 -9.60 -16.78
N ASP A 344 5.95 -10.75 -17.32
CA ASP A 344 5.33 -11.35 -18.51
C ASP A 344 3.87 -11.72 -18.29
N ILE A 345 3.55 -12.30 -17.12
CA ILE A 345 2.17 -12.62 -16.76
C ILE A 345 1.35 -11.33 -16.58
N ALA A 346 1.94 -10.29 -15.98
CA ALA A 346 1.28 -9.00 -15.83
C ALA A 346 0.95 -8.35 -17.20
N LEU A 347 1.92 -8.30 -18.11
CA LEU A 347 1.75 -7.76 -19.46
C LEU A 347 0.72 -8.58 -20.27
N LYS A 348 0.75 -9.92 -20.19
CA LYS A 348 -0.25 -10.79 -20.82
C LYS A 348 -1.65 -10.50 -20.29
N HIS A 349 -1.79 -10.32 -18.98
CA HIS A 349 -3.06 -9.95 -18.36
C HIS A 349 -3.55 -8.58 -18.85
N MET A 350 -2.66 -7.60 -19.00
CA MET A 350 -3.02 -6.29 -19.56
C MET A 350 -3.58 -6.40 -20.98
N VAL A 351 -2.97 -7.22 -21.83
CA VAL A 351 -3.47 -7.46 -23.20
C VAL A 351 -4.83 -8.16 -23.18
N GLN A 352 -4.95 -9.25 -22.44
CA GLN A 352 -6.19 -10.06 -22.38
C GLN A 352 -7.37 -9.27 -21.82
N ALA A 353 -7.14 -8.48 -20.77
CA ALA A 353 -8.17 -7.66 -20.14
C ALA A 353 -8.30 -6.27 -20.77
N SER A 354 -7.54 -5.96 -21.83
CA SER A 354 -7.50 -4.65 -22.49
C SER A 354 -7.31 -3.48 -21.51
N ILE A 355 -6.38 -3.64 -20.56
CA ILE A 355 -6.10 -2.66 -19.50
C ILE A 355 -5.12 -1.62 -20.04
N GLY A 356 -5.63 -0.53 -20.62
CA GLY A 356 -4.81 0.57 -21.13
C GLY A 356 -5.16 0.96 -22.56
N ARG A 357 -4.55 2.04 -23.03
CA ARG A 357 -4.83 2.59 -24.36
C ARG A 357 -4.51 1.58 -25.47
N SER A 358 -5.32 1.53 -26.52
CA SER A 358 -5.23 0.51 -27.57
C SER A 358 -3.84 0.40 -28.22
N ASP A 359 -3.22 1.52 -28.60
CA ASP A 359 -1.86 1.55 -29.16
C ASP A 359 -0.79 0.96 -28.22
N THR A 360 -0.96 1.15 -26.92
CA THR A 360 -0.08 0.64 -25.87
C THR A 360 -0.27 -0.87 -25.74
N ILE A 361 -1.53 -1.34 -25.73
CA ILE A 361 -1.87 -2.76 -25.70
C ILE A 361 -1.36 -3.48 -26.95
N ASP A 362 -1.55 -2.92 -28.13
CA ASP A 362 -1.08 -3.50 -29.39
C ASP A 362 0.45 -3.63 -29.41
N SER A 363 1.16 -2.63 -28.90
CA SER A 363 2.62 -2.66 -28.81
C SER A 363 3.11 -3.71 -27.81
N VAL A 364 2.43 -3.86 -26.67
CA VAL A 364 2.75 -4.91 -25.68
C VAL A 364 2.47 -6.30 -26.24
N ASP A 365 1.34 -6.50 -26.93
CA ASP A 365 0.98 -7.78 -27.55
C ASP A 365 2.01 -8.20 -28.60
N LYS A 366 2.42 -7.28 -29.48
CA LYS A 366 3.50 -7.52 -30.44
C LYS A 366 4.82 -7.90 -29.76
N PHE A 367 5.24 -7.14 -28.75
CA PHE A 367 6.45 -7.42 -28.00
C PHE A 367 6.43 -8.83 -27.39
N LEU A 368 5.31 -9.23 -26.78
CA LEU A 368 5.15 -10.57 -26.20
C LEU A 368 5.16 -11.68 -27.26
N LYS A 369 4.72 -11.41 -28.49
CA LYS A 369 4.77 -12.38 -29.61
C LYS A 369 6.16 -12.52 -30.21
N GLU A 370 7.01 -11.50 -30.13
CA GLU A 370 8.38 -11.54 -30.66
C GLU A 370 9.37 -12.28 -29.75
N GLU A 371 9.08 -12.38 -28.45
CA GLU A 371 9.94 -13.07 -27.48
C GLU A 371 9.62 -14.57 -27.28
N ASN A 372 8.48 -15.06 -27.80
CA ASN A 372 8.13 -16.49 -27.82
C ASN A 372 8.45 -17.08 -29.19
#